data_AF-A0A8T7EBG0-F1
#
_entry.id   AF-A0A8T7EBG0-F1
#
_cell.length_a   1.000
_cell.length_b   1.000
_cell.length_c   1.000
_cell.angle_alpha   90.00
_cell.angle_beta   90.00
_cell.angle_gamma   90.00
#
_symmetry.space_group_name_H-M   'P 1'
#
loop_
_entity.id
_entity.type
_entity.pdbx_description
1 polymer ?
#
loop_
_entity_poly.entity_id
_entity_poly.type
_entity_poly.pdbx_seq_one_letter_code
_entity_poly.pdbx_strand_id
1 'polypeptide(L)' 'MAKNRKRREAPKQPPKRSLHDRIYNRKRSTAEKVMIVLGILIALSMILSLVVSLGGNAF' A
#
# COMPACT_ATOMS: atom_id res chain seq x y z
N MET A 1 -12.15 23.37 53.71
CA MET A 1 -12.08 22.16 52.85
C MET A 1 -11.68 22.57 51.43
N ALA A 2 -10.45 22.33 51.03
CA ALA A 2 -9.96 22.68 49.69
C ALA A 2 -10.36 21.59 48.67
N LYS A 3 -11.08 21.99 47.62
CA LYS A 3 -11.50 21.12 46.51
C LYS A 3 -10.26 20.54 45.81
N ASN A 4 -10.07 19.23 45.97
CA ASN A 4 -9.03 18.46 45.27
C ASN A 4 -9.35 18.43 43.76
N ARG A 5 -8.70 19.31 43.00
CA ARG A 5 -8.76 19.32 41.52
C ARG A 5 -7.97 18.11 41.03
N LYS A 6 -8.66 17.04 40.60
CA LYS A 6 -8.03 15.90 39.92
C LYS A 6 -7.20 16.44 38.76
N ARG A 7 -5.87 16.37 38.89
CA ARG A 7 -4.92 16.65 37.80
C ARG A 7 -5.36 15.80 36.62
N ARG A 8 -5.67 16.43 35.48
CA ARG A 8 -5.89 15.72 34.22
C ARG A 8 -4.57 15.06 33.86
N GLU A 9 -4.49 13.75 34.00
CA GLU A 9 -3.36 12.98 33.52
C GLU A 9 -3.20 13.22 32.02
N ALA A 10 -1.96 13.45 31.58
CA ALA A 10 -1.66 13.68 30.18
C ALA A 10 -2.15 12.48 29.34
N PRO A 11 -2.68 12.70 28.12
CA PRO A 11 -3.09 11.59 27.27
C PRO A 11 -1.89 10.66 27.07
N LYS A 12 -2.06 9.38 27.43
CA LYS A 12 -1.05 8.33 27.22
C LYS A 12 -0.59 8.40 25.77
N GLN A 13 0.70 8.71 25.57
CA GLN A 13 1.28 8.73 24.24
C GLN A 13 1.05 7.37 23.58
N PRO A 14 0.62 7.32 22.30
CA PRO A 14 0.47 6.05 21.61
C PRO A 14 1.80 5.30 21.64
N PRO A 15 1.78 3.95 21.77
CA PRO A 15 3.00 3.16 21.83
C PRO A 15 3.87 3.47 20.61
N LYS A 16 5.16 3.75 20.85
CA LYS A 16 6.15 3.92 19.79
C LYS A 16 6.25 2.62 19.00
N ARG A 17 5.48 2.51 17.92
CA ARG A 17 5.60 1.40 16.96
C ARG A 17 6.97 1.47 16.30
N SER A 18 7.59 0.32 16.08
CA SER A 18 8.88 0.27 15.40
C SER A 18 8.78 0.87 14.00
N LEU A 19 9.86 1.50 13.51
CA LEU A 19 9.91 2.01 12.14
C LEU A 19 9.64 0.90 11.12
N HIS A 20 10.11 -0.31 11.41
CA HIS A 20 9.92 -1.49 10.59
C HIS A 20 8.43 -1.85 10.45
N ASP A 21 7.69 -1.91 11.56
CA ASP A 21 6.24 -2.17 11.53
C ASP A 21 5.47 -1.07 10.81
N ARG A 22 5.94 0.17 10.89
CA ARG A 22 5.30 1.32 10.24
C ARG A 22 5.44 1.28 8.73
N ILE A 23 6.59 0.82 8.22
CA ILE A 23 6.84 0.65 6.78
C ILE A 23 6.04 -0.55 6.26
N TYR A 24 6.07 -1.67 6.99
CA TYR A 24 5.40 -2.91 6.57
C TYR A 24 3.87 -2.79 6.58
N ASN A 25 3.31 -2.12 7.59
CA ASN A 25 1.86 -1.87 7.67
C ASN A 25 1.42 -0.58 6.95
N ARG A 26 2.27 0.03 6.12
CA ARG A 26 1.89 1.21 5.35
C ARG A 26 0.84 0.80 4.31
N LYS A 27 -0.39 1.31 4.48
CA LYS A 27 -1.45 1.12 3.48
C LYS A 27 -0.98 1.71 2.15
N ARG A 28 -1.05 0.92 1.08
CA ARG A 28 -0.73 1.39 -0.26
C ARG A 28 -1.67 2.52 -0.66
N SER A 29 -1.12 3.59 -1.22
CA SER A 29 -1.91 4.71 -1.72
C SER A 29 -2.73 4.30 -2.94
N THR A 30 -3.78 5.05 -3.27
CA THR A 30 -4.56 4.81 -4.50
C THR A 30 -3.65 4.85 -5.74
N ALA A 31 -2.70 5.78 -5.78
CA ALA A 31 -1.72 5.88 -6.86
C ALA A 31 -0.84 4.61 -6.98
N GLU A 32 -0.33 4.10 -5.86
CA GLU A 32 0.47 2.85 -5.86
C GLU A 32 -0.36 1.67 -6.38
N LYS A 33 -1.63 1.56 -6.00
CA LYS A 33 -2.54 0.52 -6.51
C LYS A 33 -2.78 0.67 -8.02
N VAL A 34 -3.01 1.89 -8.50
CA VAL A 34 -3.22 2.18 -9.92
C VAL A 34 -1.98 1.83 -10.74
N MET A 35 -0.79 2.20 -10.28
CA MET A 35 0.48 1.87 -10.95
C MET A 35 0.68 0.36 -11.07
N ILE A 36 0.31 -0.41 -10.05
CA ILE A 36 0.38 -1.87 -10.09
C ILE A 36 -0.58 -2.44 -11.14
N VAL A 37 -1.84 -1.96 -11.15
CA VAL A 37 -2.84 -2.43 -12.11
C VAL A 37 -2.41 -2.10 -13.54
N LEU A 38 -1.94 -0.87 -13.79
CA LEU A 38 -1.42 -0.46 -15.09
C LEU A 38 -0.23 -1.31 -15.53
N GLY A 39 0.71 -1.61 -14.61
CA GLY A 39 1.85 -2.47 -14.89
C GLY A 39 1.42 -3.89 -15.29
N ILE A 40 0.42 -4.45 -14.61
CA ILE A 40 -0.13 -5.78 -14.95
C ILE A 40 -0.79 -5.75 -16.34
N LEU A 41 -1.57 -4.72 -16.65
CA LEU A 41 -2.22 -4.59 -17.97
C LEU A 41 -1.20 -4.50 -19.11
N ILE A 42 -0.12 -3.75 -18.93
CA ILE A 42 0.96 -3.63 -19.91
C ILE A 42 1.69 -4.97 -20.08
N ALA A 43 1.98 -5.68 -18.99
CA ALA A 43 2.63 -6.99 -19.08
C ALA A 43 1.75 -7.99 -19.84
N LEU A 44 0.44 -8.02 -19.56
CA LEU A 44 -0.50 -8.88 -20.27
C LEU A 44 -0.58 -8.52 -21.76
N SER A 45 -0.63 -7.23 -22.11
CA SER A 45 -0.67 -6.83 -23.51
C SER A 45 0.59 -7.24 -24.27
N MET A 46 1.77 -7.16 -23.65
CA MET A 46 3.02 -7.65 -24.24
C MET A 46 2.99 -9.16 -24.48
N ILE A 47 2.48 -9.93 -23.51
CA ILE A 47 2.35 -11.39 -23.64
C ILE A 47 1.39 -11.74 -24.78
N LEU A 48 0.23 -11.08 -24.85
CA LEU A 48 -0.73 -11.28 -25.94
C LEU A 48 -0.10 -10.96 -27.31
N SER A 49 0.64 -9.86 -27.42
CA SER A 49 1.34 -9.51 -28.66
C SER A 49 2.35 -10.58 -29.09
N LEU A 50 3.08 -11.17 -28.15
CA LEU A 50 4.01 -12.28 -28.44
C LEU A 50 3.26 -13.52 -28.92
N VAL A 51 2.15 -13.88 -28.26
CA VAL A 51 1.32 -15.03 -28.65
C VAL A 51 0.74 -14.86 -30.05
N VAL A 52 0.22 -13.66 -30.36
CA VAL A 52 -0.30 -13.35 -31.71
C VAL A 52 0.83 -13.36 -32.74
N SER A 53 1.99 -12.80 -32.43
CA SER A 53 3.13 -12.78 -33.35
C SER A 53 3.69 -14.18 -33.63
N LEU A 54 3.66 -15.09 -32.65
CA LEU A 54 4.12 -16.48 -32.82
C LEU A 54 3.05 -17.35 -33.50
N GLY A 55 1.77 -17.16 -33.17
CA GLY A 55 0.66 -17.94 -33.74
C GLY A 55 0.22 -17.47 -35.13
N GLY A 56 0.40 -16.19 -35.46
CA GLY A 56 0.07 -15.62 -36.77
C GLY A 56 1.08 -15.90 -37.87
N ASN A 57 2.32 -16.27 -37.52
CA ASN A 57 3.34 -16.73 -38.47
C ASN A 57 3.25 -18.24 -38.80
N ALA A 58 2.33 -18.96 -38.15
CA ALA A 58 2.13 -20.40 -38.35
C ALA A 58 0.97 -20.73 -39.30
N PHE A 59 0.31 -19.72 -39.90
CA PHE A 59 -0.71 -19.84 -40.94
C PHE A 59 -0.28 -19.16 -42.23
#